data_AF-A0A0J8QYC9-F1
#
_entry.id   AF-A0A0J8QYC9-F1
#
_cell.length_a   1.000
_cell.length_b   1.000
_cell.length_c   1.000
_cell.angle_alpha   90.00
_cell.angle_beta   90.00
_cell.angle_gamma   90.00
#
_symmetry.space_group_name_H-M   'P 1'
#
loop_
_entity.id
_entity.type
_entity.pdbx_description
1 polymer ?
#
loop_
_entity_poly.entity_id
_entity_poly.type
_entity_poly.pdbx_seq_one_letter_code
_entity_poly.pdbx_strand_id
1 'polypeptide(L)'
;MREGDVVQSYRAGIPKDLWESMGGVIDPGVLAAKTAWRGNCLPLHMIPIGTLIYNVGLHKDKGAQLCRSAGTFATVIAKSVEGYDPEADTITDEKGEVKHLTLQDKHRLKKLSEHVTLRLKSGEIRLIHKNCCATIGIASNANHQYRRLGKAGRKRWLGIRPTVRGLAMNAMDHPHGGGRGKSKGNVDPKSPWGLPAKSGYRTRPKPGLIRRLSRLESATRANAGEATIKLPVTLRRYYYHQLFVCTITRHSYHSAGLAAPLYFSPVLVIYVRLFPCAMTRFV
;
A
#
# COMPACT_ATOMS: atom_id res chain seq x y z
N MET A 1 -12.54 3.99 -24.12
CA MET A 1 -13.06 2.63 -24.29
C MET A 1 -14.56 2.71 -24.43
N ARG A 2 -15.06 2.12 -25.50
CA ARG A 2 -16.48 1.95 -25.81
C ARG A 2 -16.72 0.46 -26.10
N GLU A 3 -17.98 0.08 -26.11
CA GLU A 3 -18.35 -1.25 -26.59
C GLU A 3 -17.87 -1.43 -28.04
N GLY A 4 -17.39 -2.63 -28.38
CA GLY A 4 -16.76 -2.93 -29.66
C GLY A 4 -15.25 -2.65 -29.74
N ASP A 5 -14.66 -1.92 -28.78
CA ASP A 5 -13.20 -1.77 -28.72
C ASP A 5 -12.55 -3.12 -28.35
N VAL A 6 -11.60 -3.59 -29.16
CA VAL A 6 -10.81 -4.81 -28.87
C VAL A 6 -9.60 -4.43 -28.02
N VAL A 7 -9.39 -5.15 -26.92
CA VAL A 7 -8.24 -4.97 -26.02
C VAL A 7 -7.50 -6.28 -25.83
N GLN A 8 -6.18 -6.17 -25.64
CA GLN A 8 -5.32 -7.32 -25.44
C GLN A 8 -4.41 -7.12 -24.23
N SER A 9 -3.99 -8.23 -23.62
CA SER A 9 -3.00 -8.23 -22.55
C SER A 9 -1.75 -8.98 -22.98
N TYR A 10 -0.62 -8.30 -22.90
CA TYR A 10 0.71 -8.81 -23.21
C TYR A 10 1.51 -9.16 -21.94
N ARG A 11 0.81 -9.38 -20.81
CA ARG A 11 1.48 -9.71 -19.53
C ARG A 11 2.12 -11.10 -19.55
N ALA A 12 1.51 -12.06 -20.25
CA ALA A 12 2.01 -13.43 -20.39
C ALA A 12 3.16 -13.55 -21.41
N GLY A 13 3.36 -12.53 -22.25
CA GLY A 13 4.30 -12.55 -23.36
C GLY A 13 3.66 -12.02 -24.64
N ILE A 14 4.48 -11.92 -25.68
CA ILE A 14 4.07 -11.52 -27.02
C ILE A 14 3.52 -12.76 -27.75
N PRO A 15 2.32 -12.71 -28.35
CA PRO A 15 1.80 -13.83 -29.12
C PRO A 15 2.69 -14.13 -30.34
N LYS A 16 2.74 -15.40 -30.76
CA LYS A 16 3.62 -15.86 -31.85
C LYS A 16 3.34 -15.13 -33.16
N ASP A 17 2.08 -14.90 -33.50
CA ASP A 17 1.69 -14.17 -34.72
C ASP A 17 2.29 -12.76 -34.76
N LEU A 18 2.30 -12.07 -33.61
CA LEU A 18 2.88 -10.74 -33.49
C LEU A 18 4.41 -10.80 -33.59
N TRP A 19 5.03 -11.82 -32.99
CA TRP A 19 6.46 -12.08 -33.06
C TRP A 19 6.96 -12.33 -34.50
N GLU A 20 6.25 -13.20 -35.22
CA GLU A 20 6.53 -13.54 -36.63
C GLU A 20 6.36 -12.32 -37.53
N SER A 21 5.32 -11.49 -37.28
CA SER A 21 5.13 -10.23 -37.99
C SER A 21 6.24 -9.18 -37.78
N MET A 22 7.12 -9.39 -36.81
CA MET A 22 8.29 -8.54 -36.52
C MET A 22 9.59 -9.17 -37.04
N GLY A 23 9.56 -10.33 -37.70
CA GLY A 23 10.74 -10.97 -38.26
C GLY A 23 11.67 -11.61 -37.21
N GLY A 24 11.15 -11.90 -36.01
CA GLY A 24 11.87 -12.65 -34.98
C GLY A 24 12.75 -11.84 -34.03
N VAL A 25 12.79 -10.52 -34.15
CA VAL A 25 13.50 -9.61 -33.23
C VAL A 25 12.51 -8.64 -32.58
N ILE A 26 12.73 -8.31 -31.30
CA ILE A 26 11.89 -7.33 -30.58
C ILE A 26 12.42 -5.93 -30.84
N ASP A 27 11.86 -5.25 -31.82
CA ASP A 27 12.08 -3.81 -31.96
C ASP A 27 11.15 -3.03 -31.02
N PRO A 28 11.66 -2.25 -30.05
CA PRO A 28 10.82 -1.53 -29.10
C PRO A 28 9.89 -0.51 -29.78
N GLY A 29 10.31 0.05 -30.92
CA GLY A 29 9.51 0.97 -31.72
C GLY A 29 8.32 0.29 -32.42
N VAL A 30 8.57 -0.83 -33.13
CA VAL A 30 7.53 -1.59 -33.83
C VAL A 30 6.56 -2.22 -32.83
N LEU A 31 7.09 -2.78 -31.74
CA LEU A 31 6.29 -3.33 -30.66
C LEU A 31 5.39 -2.25 -30.06
N ALA A 32 5.92 -1.08 -29.74
CA ALA A 32 5.13 0.03 -29.21
C ALA A 32 4.03 0.45 -30.20
N ALA A 33 4.32 0.56 -31.50
CA ALA A 33 3.32 0.97 -32.49
C ALA A 33 2.12 0.01 -32.56
N LYS A 34 2.37 -1.30 -32.50
CA LYS A 34 1.32 -2.34 -32.59
C LYS A 34 0.61 -2.59 -31.26
N THR A 35 1.31 -2.47 -30.14
CA THR A 35 0.78 -2.89 -28.83
C THR A 35 0.31 -1.73 -27.96
N ALA A 36 0.85 -0.51 -28.16
CA ALA A 36 0.65 0.62 -27.26
C ALA A 36 -0.69 1.37 -27.47
N TRP A 37 -1.78 0.62 -27.65
CA TRP A 37 -3.12 1.19 -27.78
C TRP A 37 -3.82 1.34 -26.44
N ARG A 38 -4.72 2.31 -26.36
CA ARG A 38 -5.53 2.58 -25.17
C ARG A 38 -6.29 1.33 -24.74
N GLY A 39 -6.18 0.96 -23.47
CA GLY A 39 -6.84 -0.22 -22.92
C GLY A 39 -6.01 -1.50 -22.92
N ASN A 40 -4.95 -1.58 -23.71
CA ASN A 40 -4.05 -2.73 -23.67
C ASN A 40 -3.25 -2.74 -22.37
N CYS A 41 -2.99 -3.94 -21.86
CA CYS A 41 -2.22 -4.17 -20.65
C CYS A 41 -0.86 -4.76 -21.00
N LEU A 42 0.22 -4.07 -20.60
CA LEU A 42 1.60 -4.46 -20.91
C LEU A 42 2.46 -4.40 -19.64
N PRO A 43 3.60 -5.10 -19.61
CA PRO A 43 4.62 -4.84 -18.62
C PRO A 43 5.32 -3.50 -18.88
N LEU A 44 5.82 -2.85 -17.82
CA LEU A 44 6.39 -1.50 -17.87
C LEU A 44 7.61 -1.35 -18.80
N HIS A 45 8.41 -2.41 -19.01
CA HIS A 45 9.55 -2.34 -19.92
C HIS A 45 9.13 -2.16 -21.39
N MET A 46 7.98 -2.70 -21.81
CA MET A 46 7.49 -2.58 -23.18
C MET A 46 6.88 -1.19 -23.46
N ILE A 47 6.25 -0.57 -22.48
CA ILE A 47 5.51 0.69 -22.64
C ILE A 47 6.46 1.86 -22.90
N PRO A 48 6.31 2.69 -23.96
CA PRO A 48 7.24 3.77 -24.24
C PRO A 48 7.22 4.88 -23.18
N ILE A 49 8.34 5.61 -23.09
CA ILE A 49 8.50 6.73 -22.17
C ILE A 49 7.53 7.86 -22.54
N GLY A 50 7.03 8.61 -21.55
CA GLY A 50 6.08 9.70 -21.74
C GLY A 50 4.62 9.27 -21.86
N THR A 51 4.34 7.97 -22.02
CA THR A 51 2.97 7.47 -22.10
C THR A 51 2.21 7.62 -20.79
N LEU A 52 0.90 7.86 -20.94
CA LEU A 52 -0.04 7.87 -19.83
C LEU A 52 -0.54 6.45 -19.59
N ILE A 53 -0.45 6.00 -18.35
CA ILE A 53 -0.85 4.65 -17.93
C ILE A 53 -1.72 4.70 -16.67
N TYR A 54 -2.57 3.70 -16.49
CA TYR A 54 -3.37 3.50 -15.28
C TYR A 54 -3.33 2.02 -14.88
N ASN A 55 -3.88 1.66 -13.71
CA ASN A 55 -3.81 0.29 -13.19
C ASN A 55 -2.36 -0.26 -13.08
N VAL A 56 -1.48 0.48 -12.40
CA VAL A 56 -0.08 0.11 -12.27
C VAL A 56 0.14 -0.86 -11.10
N GLY A 57 0.88 -1.95 -11.33
CA GLY A 57 1.29 -2.91 -10.30
C GLY A 57 2.45 -2.41 -9.43
N LEU A 58 2.45 -2.75 -8.14
CA LEU A 58 3.58 -2.44 -7.23
C LEU A 58 4.65 -3.54 -7.21
N HIS A 59 4.25 -4.79 -7.47
CA HIS A 59 5.09 -5.99 -7.47
C HIS A 59 4.82 -6.82 -8.74
N LYS A 60 5.82 -7.55 -9.24
CA LYS A 60 5.77 -8.28 -10.53
C LYS A 60 4.55 -9.19 -10.72
N ASP A 61 4.23 -10.00 -9.72
CA ASP A 61 3.22 -11.07 -9.86
C ASP A 61 1.84 -10.62 -9.34
N LYS A 62 1.79 -9.51 -8.61
CA LYS A 62 0.54 -8.97 -8.08
C LYS A 62 -0.21 -8.15 -9.14
N GLY A 63 -1.52 -8.07 -8.98
CA GLY A 63 -2.36 -7.22 -9.83
C GLY A 63 -2.08 -5.72 -9.63
N ALA A 64 -2.79 -4.91 -10.43
CA ALA A 64 -2.76 -3.46 -10.35
C ALA A 64 -3.16 -2.93 -8.97
N GLN A 65 -2.39 -1.98 -8.43
CA GLN A 65 -2.64 -1.37 -7.11
C GLN A 65 -2.74 0.15 -7.18
N LEU A 66 -2.00 0.78 -8.10
CA LEU A 66 -1.87 2.23 -8.20
C LEU A 66 -2.70 2.78 -9.37
N CYS A 67 -3.14 4.04 -9.24
CA CYS A 67 -3.90 4.77 -10.26
C CYS A 67 -5.12 4.01 -10.79
N ARG A 68 -6.00 3.57 -9.88
CA ARG A 68 -7.26 2.85 -10.19
C ARG A 68 -8.51 3.73 -10.09
N SER A 69 -8.40 4.87 -9.40
CA SER A 69 -9.53 5.78 -9.19
C SER A 69 -9.91 6.48 -10.49
N ALA A 70 -11.17 6.90 -10.59
CA ALA A 70 -11.71 7.58 -11.77
C ALA A 70 -10.85 8.78 -12.19
N GLY A 71 -10.51 8.89 -13.48
CA GLY A 71 -9.67 9.95 -14.03
C GLY A 71 -8.19 9.94 -13.61
N THR A 72 -7.73 8.94 -12.86
CA THR A 72 -6.32 8.86 -12.44
C THR A 72 -5.45 8.20 -13.50
N PHE A 73 -4.19 8.63 -13.54
CA PHE A 73 -3.15 8.12 -14.42
C PHE A 73 -1.77 8.34 -13.79
N ALA A 74 -0.77 7.68 -14.33
CA ALA A 74 0.65 7.84 -14.06
C ALA A 74 1.38 8.03 -15.40
N THR A 75 2.59 8.57 -15.34
CA THR A 75 3.42 8.81 -16.53
C THR A 75 4.74 8.05 -16.39
N VAL A 76 5.16 7.38 -17.46
CA VAL A 76 6.49 6.75 -17.53
C VAL A 76 7.53 7.84 -17.74
N ILE A 77 8.42 8.08 -16.77
CA ILE A 77 9.45 9.13 -16.87
C ILE A 77 10.72 8.58 -17.51
N ALA A 78 11.22 7.46 -16.97
CA ALA A 78 12.48 6.89 -17.39
C ALA A 78 12.43 5.37 -17.25
N LYS A 79 13.01 4.70 -18.24
CA LYS A 79 13.29 3.26 -18.18
C LYS A 79 14.70 3.03 -17.69
N SER A 80 14.92 1.86 -17.10
CA SER A 80 16.25 1.33 -16.84
C SER A 80 17.07 1.27 -18.13
N VAL A 81 18.35 1.62 -18.04
CA VAL A 81 19.31 1.43 -19.14
C VAL A 81 19.59 -0.07 -19.28
N GLU A 82 19.45 -0.60 -20.49
CA GLU A 82 19.84 -1.97 -20.82
C GLU A 82 21.38 -1.99 -20.99
N GLY A 83 22.07 -2.84 -20.23
CA GLY A 83 23.55 -2.91 -20.23
C GLY A 83 24.22 -2.98 -18.85
N TYR A 84 23.47 -3.28 -17.78
CA TYR A 84 24.09 -3.60 -16.48
C TYR A 84 24.29 -5.11 -16.34
N ASP A 85 25.53 -5.55 -16.50
CA ASP A 85 25.96 -6.90 -16.13
C ASP A 85 26.23 -6.96 -14.62
N PRO A 86 25.57 -7.85 -13.86
CA PRO A 86 25.70 -7.88 -12.40
C PRO A 86 27.09 -8.33 -11.93
N GLU A 87 27.86 -9.03 -12.77
CA GLU A 87 29.25 -9.43 -12.50
C GLU A 87 30.29 -8.36 -12.85
N ALA A 88 29.93 -7.28 -13.55
CA ALA A 88 30.90 -6.25 -13.91
C ALA A 88 31.35 -5.43 -12.67
N ASP A 89 32.65 -5.47 -12.38
CA ASP A 89 33.28 -4.74 -11.28
C ASP A 89 33.63 -3.29 -11.63
N THR A 90 33.63 -2.97 -12.92
CA THR A 90 34.01 -1.66 -13.46
C THR A 90 32.90 -1.05 -14.31
N ILE A 91 32.71 0.26 -14.19
CA ILE A 91 31.93 1.06 -15.14
C ILE A 91 32.86 1.97 -15.90
N THR A 92 32.71 2.00 -17.21
CA THR A 92 33.32 2.99 -18.09
C THR A 92 32.36 4.18 -18.20
N ASP A 93 32.79 5.35 -17.75
CA ASP A 93 32.03 6.58 -17.97
C ASP A 93 32.10 7.02 -19.46
N GLU A 94 31.22 7.93 -19.87
CA GLU A 94 31.22 8.52 -21.22
C GLU A 94 32.56 9.19 -21.62
N LYS A 95 33.44 9.44 -20.64
CA LYS A 95 34.80 9.98 -20.81
C LYS A 95 35.90 8.90 -20.90
N GLY A 96 35.54 7.62 -20.89
CA GLY A 96 36.48 6.49 -20.98
C GLY A 96 37.19 6.14 -19.67
N GLU A 97 36.87 6.82 -18.56
CA GLU A 97 37.44 6.52 -17.25
C GLU A 97 36.81 5.26 -16.65
N VAL A 98 37.67 4.33 -16.22
CA VAL A 98 37.25 3.07 -15.59
C VAL A 98 37.13 3.28 -14.09
N LYS A 99 35.91 3.14 -13.55
CA LYS A 99 35.64 3.25 -12.11
C LYS A 99 35.31 1.89 -11.51
N HIS A 100 36.01 1.50 -10.45
CA HIS A 100 35.67 0.31 -9.67
C HIS A 100 34.43 0.57 -8.80
N LEU A 101 33.46 -0.33 -8.89
CA LEU A 101 32.16 -0.19 -8.22
C LEU A 101 32.21 -0.66 -6.76
N THR A 102 31.77 0.21 -5.84
CA THR A 102 31.54 -0.22 -4.45
C THR A 102 30.30 -1.12 -4.35
N LEU A 103 30.19 -1.92 -3.28
CA LEU A 103 29.00 -2.75 -3.03
C LEU A 103 27.69 -1.95 -2.98
N GLN A 104 27.74 -0.70 -2.50
CA GLN A 104 26.58 0.17 -2.44
C GLN A 104 26.17 0.63 -3.84
N ASP A 105 27.15 0.94 -4.70
CA ASP A 105 26.92 1.33 -6.09
C ASP A 105 26.34 0.17 -6.89
N LYS A 106 26.88 -1.04 -6.73
CA LYS A 106 26.33 -2.27 -7.31
C LYS A 106 24.85 -2.46 -6.93
N HIS A 107 24.51 -2.32 -5.65
CA HIS A 107 23.12 -2.44 -5.20
C HIS A 107 22.22 -1.31 -5.77
N ARG A 108 22.73 -0.09 -5.87
CA ARG A 108 22.00 1.05 -6.46
C ARG A 108 21.72 0.82 -7.94
N LEU A 109 22.73 0.39 -8.71
CA LEU A 109 22.63 0.11 -10.14
C LEU A 109 21.69 -1.07 -10.41
N LYS A 110 21.82 -2.17 -9.66
CA LYS A 110 20.88 -3.29 -9.71
C LYS A 110 19.43 -2.85 -9.51
N LYS A 111 19.19 -1.95 -8.55
CA LYS A 111 17.84 -1.43 -8.33
C LYS A 111 17.34 -0.59 -9.50
N LEU A 112 18.20 0.23 -10.10
CA LEU A 112 17.84 1.04 -11.27
C LEU A 112 17.65 0.19 -12.53
N SER A 113 18.39 -0.90 -12.70
CA SER A 113 18.25 -1.80 -13.86
C SER A 113 16.97 -2.65 -13.81
N GLU A 114 16.53 -3.06 -12.62
CA GLU A 114 15.31 -3.85 -12.44
C GLU A 114 14.02 -3.01 -12.42
N HIS A 115 14.12 -1.69 -12.32
CA HIS A 115 12.98 -0.81 -12.06
C HIS A 115 12.83 0.31 -13.09
N VAL A 116 11.58 0.71 -13.31
CA VAL A 116 11.14 1.84 -14.14
C VAL A 116 10.69 2.97 -13.22
N THR A 117 11.03 4.20 -13.59
CA THR A 117 10.66 5.41 -12.84
C THR A 117 9.34 5.95 -13.35
N LEU A 118 8.32 5.97 -12.48
CA LEU A 118 6.98 6.46 -12.80
C LEU A 118 6.61 7.69 -11.97
N ARG A 119 5.90 8.63 -12.58
CA ARG A 119 5.21 9.73 -11.88
C ARG A 119 3.78 9.31 -11.59
N LEU A 120 3.42 9.19 -10.33
CA LEU A 120 2.05 8.86 -9.92
C LEU A 120 1.13 10.09 -9.97
N LYS A 121 -0.19 9.88 -9.87
CA LYS A 121 -1.17 10.98 -9.81
C LYS A 121 -0.96 11.92 -8.61
N SER A 122 -0.36 11.42 -7.52
CA SER A 122 0.02 12.22 -6.36
C SER A 122 1.17 13.19 -6.63
N GLY A 123 1.88 13.05 -7.75
CA GLY A 123 3.12 13.75 -8.05
C GLY A 123 4.37 13.04 -7.51
N GLU A 124 4.22 11.96 -6.73
CA GLU A 124 5.36 11.14 -6.27
C GLU A 124 6.01 10.45 -7.47
N ILE A 125 7.33 10.61 -7.59
CA ILE A 125 8.17 9.84 -8.51
C ILE A 125 8.65 8.58 -7.79
N ARG A 126 8.34 7.42 -8.36
CA ARG A 126 8.55 6.13 -7.71
C ARG A 126 9.15 5.10 -8.66
N LEU A 127 10.11 4.33 -8.14
CA LEU A 127 10.67 3.15 -8.81
C LEU A 127 9.73 1.95 -8.66
N ILE A 128 9.37 1.33 -9.78
CA ILE A 128 8.48 0.17 -9.87
C ILE A 128 9.14 -0.89 -10.75
N HIS A 129 9.05 -2.17 -10.39
CA HIS A 129 9.72 -3.25 -11.11
C HIS A 129 9.32 -3.33 -12.60
N LYS A 130 10.26 -3.63 -13.49
CA LYS A 130 10.10 -3.64 -14.96
C LYS A 130 9.00 -4.57 -15.50
N ASN A 131 8.73 -5.66 -14.79
CA ASN A 131 7.69 -6.65 -15.15
C ASN A 131 6.33 -6.38 -14.51
N CYS A 132 6.16 -5.28 -13.76
CA CYS A 132 4.84 -4.90 -13.27
C CYS A 132 3.90 -4.57 -14.43
N CYS A 133 2.63 -4.95 -14.30
CA CYS A 133 1.61 -4.62 -15.28
C CYS A 133 1.21 -3.14 -15.21
N ALA A 134 0.86 -2.58 -16.35
CA ALA A 134 0.17 -1.30 -16.47
C ALA A 134 -0.73 -1.31 -17.71
N THR A 135 -1.83 -0.56 -17.64
CA THR A 135 -2.76 -0.40 -18.76
C THR A 135 -2.56 0.97 -19.39
N ILE A 136 -2.54 1.04 -20.73
CA ILE A 136 -2.33 2.30 -21.44
C ILE A 136 -3.59 3.16 -21.41
N GLY A 137 -3.42 4.43 -21.09
CA GLY A 137 -4.46 5.45 -21.07
C GLY A 137 -4.71 6.03 -19.69
N ILE A 138 -5.96 6.48 -19.48
CA ILE A 138 -6.42 7.13 -18.24
C ILE A 138 -7.63 6.34 -17.73
N ALA A 139 -7.77 6.22 -16.42
CA ALA A 139 -8.95 5.63 -15.81
C ALA A 139 -10.23 6.41 -16.23
N SER A 140 -11.32 5.68 -16.47
CA SER A 140 -12.57 6.26 -16.97
C SER A 140 -13.20 7.25 -15.97
N ASN A 141 -14.23 7.97 -16.42
CA ASN A 141 -15.03 8.88 -15.61
C ASN A 141 -14.20 10.02 -14.94
N ALA A 142 -13.44 10.76 -15.73
CA ALA A 142 -12.67 11.91 -15.24
C ALA A 142 -13.54 12.98 -14.55
N ASN A 143 -14.80 13.10 -14.97
CA ASN A 143 -15.74 14.07 -14.42
C ASN A 143 -16.35 13.65 -13.07
N HIS A 144 -16.00 12.48 -12.54
CA HIS A 144 -16.50 12.00 -11.24
C HIS A 144 -16.28 13.02 -10.11
N GLN A 145 -15.17 13.76 -10.14
CA GLN A 145 -14.83 14.77 -9.13
C GLN A 145 -15.80 15.95 -9.07
N TYR A 146 -16.50 16.26 -10.16
CA TYR A 146 -17.43 17.40 -10.24
C TYR A 146 -18.85 17.05 -9.79
N ARG A 147 -19.12 15.77 -9.48
CA ARG A 147 -20.45 15.31 -9.04
C ARG A 147 -20.84 15.94 -7.69
N ARG A 148 -22.02 16.55 -7.63
CA ARG A 148 -22.64 17.04 -6.38
C ARG A 148 -23.73 16.07 -5.90
N LEU A 149 -23.76 15.77 -4.59
CA LEU A 149 -24.75 14.84 -4.03
C LEU A 149 -26.13 15.49 -3.80
N GLY A 150 -26.18 16.79 -3.50
CA GLY A 150 -27.41 17.58 -3.33
C GLY A 150 -28.12 17.36 -1.99
N LYS A 151 -28.34 16.10 -1.56
CA LYS A 151 -29.06 15.77 -0.32
C LYS A 151 -28.30 14.80 0.59
N ALA A 152 -28.57 14.87 1.90
CA ALA A 152 -27.97 13.97 2.90
C ALA A 152 -28.31 12.49 2.65
N GLY A 153 -29.54 12.18 2.22
CA GLY A 153 -29.97 10.81 1.91
C GLY A 153 -29.13 10.13 0.83
N ARG A 154 -28.64 10.87 -0.17
CA ARG A 154 -27.77 10.29 -1.21
C ARG A 154 -26.42 9.82 -0.64
N LYS A 155 -25.92 10.48 0.40
CA LYS A 155 -24.71 10.04 1.13
C LYS A 155 -24.96 8.73 1.90
N ARG A 156 -26.18 8.55 2.41
CA ARG A 156 -26.61 7.29 3.07
C ARG A 156 -26.72 6.13 2.09
N TRP A 157 -27.20 6.36 0.86
CA TRP A 157 -27.23 5.35 -0.20
C TRP A 157 -25.83 4.85 -0.60
N LEU A 158 -24.80 5.70 -0.43
CA LEU A 158 -23.40 5.33 -0.64
C LEU A 158 -22.78 4.60 0.59
N GLY A 159 -23.58 4.25 1.60
CA GLY A 159 -23.10 3.59 2.82
C GLY A 159 -22.36 4.50 3.81
N ILE A 160 -22.37 5.82 3.59
CA ILE A 160 -21.60 6.75 4.43
C ILE A 160 -22.51 7.31 5.55
N ARG A 161 -22.13 7.03 6.80
CA ARG A 161 -22.80 7.52 8.02
C ARG A 161 -22.48 9.00 8.31
N PRO A 162 -23.31 9.71 9.10
CA PRO A 162 -22.97 11.04 9.57
C PRO A 162 -21.68 11.03 10.42
N THR A 163 -20.85 12.05 10.25
CA THR A 163 -19.62 12.26 11.03
C THR A 163 -19.82 13.42 11.99
N VAL A 164 -19.83 13.14 13.30
CA VAL A 164 -19.96 14.17 14.34
C VAL A 164 -18.62 14.87 14.53
N ARG A 165 -18.64 16.20 14.63
CA ARG A 165 -17.42 17.00 14.86
C ARG A 165 -17.00 16.90 16.33
N GLY A 166 -15.69 16.86 16.59
CA GLY A 166 -15.16 16.82 17.96
C GLY A 166 -15.62 17.97 18.87
N LEU A 167 -15.83 19.16 18.30
CA LEU A 167 -16.36 20.35 19.00
C LEU A 167 -17.79 20.17 19.54
N ALA A 168 -18.55 19.22 19.01
CA ALA A 168 -19.92 18.93 19.45
C ALA A 168 -19.97 17.84 20.53
N MET A 169 -18.82 17.31 20.93
CA MET A 169 -18.71 16.21 21.89
C MET A 169 -18.30 16.74 23.28
N ASN A 170 -18.34 15.86 24.27
CA ASN A 170 -17.85 16.18 25.62
C ASN A 170 -16.31 16.10 25.68
N ALA A 171 -15.72 16.68 26.73
CA ALA A 171 -14.27 16.66 26.95
C ALA A 171 -13.69 15.24 27.08
N MET A 172 -14.51 14.26 27.51
CA MET A 172 -14.11 12.86 27.60
C MET A 172 -13.97 12.20 26.21
N ASP A 173 -14.82 12.55 25.25
CA ASP A 173 -14.95 11.84 23.98
C ASP A 173 -13.96 12.36 22.93
N HIS A 174 -13.63 13.65 22.98
CA HIS A 174 -12.76 14.28 22.01
C HIS A 174 -11.86 15.35 22.65
N PRO A 175 -10.59 15.49 22.21
CA PRO A 175 -9.71 16.59 22.63
C PRO A 175 -10.20 18.01 22.32
N HIS A 176 -11.31 18.15 21.60
CA HIS A 176 -11.93 19.44 21.24
C HIS A 176 -13.29 19.63 21.90
N GLY A 177 -13.75 18.63 22.67
CA GLY A 177 -15.04 18.65 23.31
C GLY A 177 -15.03 19.43 24.63
N GLY A 178 -16.21 19.77 25.11
CA GLY A 178 -16.41 20.54 26.33
C GLY A 178 -16.28 22.06 26.17
N GLY A 179 -16.22 22.75 27.31
CA GLY A 179 -16.33 24.21 27.37
C GLY A 179 -17.78 24.71 27.32
N ARG A 180 -17.98 25.99 27.66
CA ARG A 180 -19.29 26.64 27.53
C ARG A 180 -19.41 27.30 26.14
N GLY A 181 -20.52 27.05 25.45
CA GLY A 181 -20.75 27.56 24.10
C GLY A 181 -19.84 26.91 23.04
N LYS A 182 -19.81 27.50 21.84
CA LYS A 182 -18.99 27.00 20.72
C LYS A 182 -17.55 27.51 20.87
N SER A 183 -16.69 26.74 21.51
CA SER A 183 -15.27 27.05 21.69
C SER A 183 -14.37 25.95 21.12
N LYS A 184 -13.14 26.30 20.72
CA LYS A 184 -12.09 25.35 20.30
C LYS A 184 -11.17 24.93 21.45
N GLY A 185 -11.38 25.45 22.66
CA GLY A 185 -10.62 25.09 23.86
C GLY A 185 -9.13 25.43 23.83
N ASN A 186 -8.68 26.27 22.89
CA ASN A 186 -7.27 26.57 22.64
C ASN A 186 -6.37 25.32 22.47
N VAL A 187 -6.90 24.28 21.81
CA VAL A 187 -6.16 23.05 21.53
C VAL A 187 -5.87 22.95 20.03
N ASP A 188 -4.66 22.53 19.69
CA ASP A 188 -4.30 22.23 18.30
C ASP A 188 -5.26 21.20 17.68
N PRO A 189 -5.54 21.29 16.37
CA PRO A 189 -6.39 20.32 15.69
C PRO A 189 -5.83 18.90 15.79
N LYS A 190 -6.55 18.01 16.48
CA LYS A 190 -6.19 16.61 16.72
C LYS A 190 -7.35 15.68 16.33
N SER A 191 -7.02 14.44 16.03
CA SER A 191 -7.98 13.32 15.94
C SER A 191 -8.52 12.95 17.33
N PRO A 192 -9.58 12.11 17.42
CA PRO A 192 -10.12 11.65 18.70
C PRO A 192 -9.07 10.98 19.60
N TRP A 193 -8.05 10.34 19.00
CA TRP A 193 -6.96 9.67 19.71
C TRP A 193 -5.73 10.56 19.94
N GLY A 194 -5.84 11.87 19.69
CA GLY A 194 -4.77 12.84 19.95
C GLY A 194 -3.72 12.98 18.84
N LEU A 195 -3.79 12.23 17.72
CA LEU A 195 -2.89 12.46 16.58
C LEU A 195 -3.14 13.85 15.97
N PRO A 196 -2.10 14.68 15.73
CA PRO A 196 -2.26 15.97 15.09
C PRO A 196 -2.89 15.84 13.69
N ALA A 197 -3.97 16.59 13.44
CA ALA A 197 -4.73 16.57 12.18
C ALA A 197 -4.27 17.67 11.20
N LYS A 198 -3.57 18.69 11.69
CA LYS A 198 -2.96 19.77 10.90
C LYS A 198 -1.48 19.92 11.28
N SER A 199 -0.80 20.97 10.81
CA SER A 199 0.65 21.21 11.02
C SER A 199 1.59 20.31 10.19
N GLY A 200 1.08 19.61 9.17
CA GLY A 200 1.91 18.79 8.28
C GLY A 200 2.52 17.56 8.96
N TYR A 201 1.96 17.11 10.09
CA TYR A 201 2.41 15.93 10.81
C TYR A 201 2.41 14.69 9.89
N ARG A 202 3.59 14.10 9.68
CA ARG A 202 3.77 12.93 8.81
C ARG A 202 3.43 11.66 9.58
N THR A 203 2.35 10.98 9.19
CA THR A 203 1.89 9.74 9.82
C THR A 203 2.67 8.50 9.37
N ARG A 204 3.37 8.56 8.23
CA ARG A 204 4.17 7.43 7.74
C ARG A 204 5.37 7.21 8.67
N PRO A 205 5.54 6.01 9.25
CA PRO A 205 6.69 5.72 10.10
C PRO A 205 8.00 5.80 9.33
N LYS A 206 9.06 6.25 10.00
CA LYS A 206 10.41 6.34 9.40
C LYS A 206 10.93 4.92 9.08
N PRO A 207 11.52 4.67 7.89
CA PRO A 207 11.96 3.33 7.48
C PRO A 207 12.96 2.67 8.45
N GLY A 208 13.86 3.45 9.06
CA GLY A 208 14.82 2.95 10.06
C GLY A 208 14.19 2.55 11.40
N LEU A 209 12.97 3.02 11.70
CA LEU A 209 12.19 2.57 12.85
C LEU A 209 11.52 1.22 12.56
N ILE A 210 10.96 1.06 11.34
CA ILE A 210 10.31 -0.19 10.90
C ILE A 210 11.30 -1.35 10.87
N ARG A 211 12.49 -1.16 10.27
CA ARG A 211 13.54 -2.20 10.20
C ARG A 211 14.04 -2.61 11.59
N ARG A 212 14.11 -1.67 12.55
CA ARG A 212 14.49 -1.98 13.94
C ARG A 212 13.40 -2.77 14.66
N LEU A 213 12.14 -2.39 14.50
CA LEU A 213 11.00 -3.11 15.10
C LEU A 213 10.87 -4.53 14.54
N SER A 214 11.00 -4.73 13.22
CA SER A 214 10.95 -6.06 12.62
C SER A 214 12.11 -6.96 13.07
N ARG A 215 13.30 -6.39 13.32
CA ARG A 215 14.47 -7.13 13.83
C ARG A 215 14.31 -7.52 15.29
N LEU A 216 13.70 -6.65 16.10
CA LEU A 216 13.35 -6.95 17.49
C LEU A 216 12.27 -8.04 17.60
N GLU A 217 11.28 -8.06 16.71
CA GLU A 217 10.26 -9.13 16.64
C GLU A 217 10.83 -10.49 16.22
N SER A 218 11.78 -10.51 15.29
CA SER A 218 12.43 -11.75 14.87
C SER A 218 13.41 -12.26 15.93
N ALA A 219 14.13 -11.36 16.62
CA ALA A 219 15.00 -11.74 17.74
C ALA A 219 14.22 -12.25 18.97
N THR A 220 13.05 -11.67 19.28
CA THR A 220 12.18 -12.14 20.38
C THR A 220 11.51 -13.48 20.07
N ARG A 221 11.24 -13.80 18.80
CA ARG A 221 10.78 -15.15 18.39
C ARG A 221 11.89 -16.20 18.43
N ALA A 222 13.13 -15.82 18.14
CA ALA A 222 14.29 -16.71 18.25
C ALA A 222 14.67 -17.01 19.72
N ASN A 223 14.44 -16.04 20.61
CA ASN A 223 14.74 -16.14 22.05
C ASN A 223 13.49 -16.43 22.88
N ALA A 224 12.50 -17.15 22.34
CA ALA A 224 11.31 -17.58 23.07
C ALA A 224 11.58 -18.71 24.08
N GLY A 225 12.72 -18.64 24.76
CA GLY A 225 12.96 -19.18 26.09
C GLY A 225 13.34 -17.99 26.99
N GLU A 226 12.42 -17.60 27.86
CA GLU A 226 12.60 -16.64 28.97
C GLU A 226 13.23 -15.27 28.66
N ALA A 227 12.42 -14.29 28.23
CA ALA A 227 12.77 -12.89 28.43
C ALA A 227 11.53 -11.98 28.52
N THR A 228 11.16 -11.57 29.74
CA THR A 228 10.23 -10.45 29.98
C THR A 228 10.91 -9.12 29.67
N ILE A 229 10.78 -8.64 28.44
CA ILE A 229 11.32 -7.33 28.03
C ILE A 229 10.29 -6.23 28.37
N LYS A 230 10.68 -5.28 29.23
CA LYS A 230 9.91 -4.04 29.50
C LYS A 230 9.93 -3.12 28.28
N LEU A 231 8.94 -3.25 27.39
CA LEU A 231 8.73 -2.29 26.30
C LEU A 231 8.26 -0.92 26.85
N PRO A 232 8.77 0.21 26.32
CA PRO A 232 8.29 1.54 26.69
C PRO A 232 6.80 1.69 26.32
N VAL A 233 6.05 2.42 27.16
CA VAL A 233 4.58 2.51 27.12
C VAL A 233 4.02 2.94 25.75
N THR A 234 4.80 3.68 24.96
CA THR A 234 4.46 4.12 23.60
C THR A 234 4.39 2.98 22.58
N LEU A 235 5.15 1.90 22.77
CA LEU A 235 5.16 0.71 21.90
C LEU A 235 4.10 -0.32 22.30
N ARG A 236 3.67 -0.35 23.58
CA ARG A 236 2.59 -1.25 24.03
C ARG A 236 1.28 -1.04 23.26
N ARG A 237 0.92 0.21 22.93
CA ARG A 237 -0.34 0.51 22.20
C ARG A 237 -0.39 -0.03 20.77
N TYR A 238 0.75 -0.18 20.09
CA TYR A 238 0.80 -0.77 18.74
C TYR A 238 0.59 -2.29 18.78
N TYR A 239 1.16 -2.98 19.76
CA TYR A 239 1.04 -4.44 19.90
C TYR A 239 -0.36 -4.91 20.29
N TYR A 240 -1.03 -4.20 21.21
CA TYR A 240 -2.39 -4.58 21.62
C TYR A 240 -3.41 -4.48 20.47
N HIS A 241 -3.23 -3.54 19.53
CA HIS A 241 -4.18 -3.35 18.44
C HIS A 241 -4.02 -4.37 17.29
N GLN A 242 -2.83 -4.94 17.10
CA GLN A 242 -2.60 -6.00 16.10
C GLN A 242 -2.99 -7.39 16.61
N LEU A 243 -2.73 -7.69 17.89
CA LEU A 243 -3.13 -8.96 18.49
C LEU A 243 -4.66 -9.10 18.56
N PHE A 244 -5.39 -8.03 18.88
CA PHE A 244 -6.86 -8.07 18.97
C PHE A 244 -7.56 -8.30 17.61
N VAL A 245 -6.99 -7.78 16.51
CA VAL A 245 -7.52 -8.02 15.16
C VAL A 245 -7.22 -9.44 14.67
N CYS A 246 -6.12 -10.05 15.13
CA CYS A 246 -5.72 -11.40 14.76
C CYS A 246 -6.50 -12.49 15.51
N THR A 247 -6.88 -12.27 16.78
CA THR A 247 -7.75 -13.20 17.52
C THR A 247 -9.19 -13.18 17.04
N ILE A 248 -9.75 -12.02 16.69
CA ILE A 248 -11.14 -11.93 16.18
C ILE A 248 -11.28 -12.62 14.82
N THR A 249 -10.26 -12.54 13.95
CA THR A 249 -10.30 -13.19 12.64
C THR A 249 -10.07 -14.70 12.69
N ARG A 250 -9.40 -15.23 13.72
CA ARG A 250 -9.23 -16.69 13.91
C ARG A 250 -10.42 -17.40 14.57
N HIS A 251 -11.29 -16.68 15.27
CA HIS A 251 -12.47 -17.28 15.91
C HIS A 251 -13.75 -17.30 15.05
N SER A 252 -13.70 -16.81 13.80
CA SER A 252 -14.89 -16.73 12.93
C SER A 252 -14.88 -17.68 11.72
N TYR A 253 -13.91 -18.60 11.62
CA TYR A 253 -13.83 -19.56 10.51
C TYR A 253 -13.37 -20.95 10.98
N HIS A 254 -14.16 -21.61 11.82
CA HIS A 254 -14.21 -23.09 11.87
C HIS A 254 -15.50 -23.51 12.58
N SER A 255 -16.59 -23.56 11.82
CA SER A 255 -17.81 -24.27 12.20
C SER A 255 -18.24 -25.15 11.03
N ALA A 256 -17.55 -26.28 10.88
CA ALA A 256 -18.00 -27.42 10.09
C ALA A 256 -17.22 -28.67 10.55
N GLY A 257 -17.95 -29.72 10.96
CA GLY A 257 -17.43 -31.10 10.92
C GLY A 257 -17.01 -31.75 12.25
N LEU A 258 -18.00 -32.37 12.92
CA LEU A 258 -18.01 -33.67 13.60
C LEU A 258 -16.71 -34.32 14.14
N ALA A 259 -16.88 -34.83 15.38
CA ALA A 259 -16.24 -35.99 16.05
C ALA A 259 -15.27 -35.69 17.22
N ALA A 260 -15.70 -36.09 18.43
CA ALA A 260 -14.90 -36.24 19.65
C ALA A 260 -14.33 -37.68 19.75
N PRO A 261 -13.65 -38.11 20.84
CA PRO A 261 -12.88 -37.41 21.88
C PRO A 261 -11.44 -37.98 22.01
N LEU A 262 -10.60 -37.45 22.92
CA LEU A 262 -9.81 -38.19 23.93
C LEU A 262 -8.84 -37.23 24.66
N TYR A 263 -9.06 -37.14 25.97
CA TYR A 263 -8.16 -36.82 27.09
C TYR A 263 -6.81 -36.12 26.82
N PHE A 264 -6.62 -34.93 27.41
CA PHE A 264 -5.49 -34.65 28.32
C PHE A 264 -5.70 -33.28 28.99
N SER A 265 -5.95 -33.29 30.30
CA SER A 265 -5.75 -32.12 31.18
C SER A 265 -4.26 -32.09 31.58
N PRO A 266 -3.64 -30.90 31.81
CA PRO A 266 -3.69 -30.34 33.16
C PRO A 266 -3.75 -28.79 33.25
N VAL A 267 -4.54 -28.35 34.23
CA VAL A 267 -4.31 -27.25 35.20
C VAL A 267 -4.10 -25.83 34.64
N LEU A 268 -5.22 -25.11 34.55
CA LEU A 268 -5.30 -23.64 34.54
C LEU A 268 -5.43 -23.16 36.00
N VAL A 269 -4.38 -22.51 36.54
CA VAL A 269 -4.50 -21.69 37.74
C VAL A 269 -4.11 -20.26 37.37
N ILE A 270 -5.12 -19.43 37.10
CA ILE A 270 -4.97 -17.97 37.10
C ILE A 270 -6.05 -17.42 38.02
N TYR A 271 -5.62 -16.94 39.18
CA TYR A 271 -6.43 -16.16 40.11
C TYR A 271 -6.98 -14.92 39.39
N VAL A 272 -8.29 -14.88 39.15
CA VAL A 272 -9.01 -13.64 38.83
C VAL A 272 -9.61 -13.11 40.13
N ARG A 273 -8.96 -12.10 40.70
CA ARG A 273 -9.52 -11.29 41.79
C ARG A 273 -10.60 -10.39 41.19
N LEU A 274 -11.85 -10.83 41.29
CA LEU A 274 -13.05 -10.03 41.04
C LEU A 274 -13.20 -9.01 42.18
N PHE A 275 -13.17 -7.72 41.85
CA PHE A 275 -13.80 -6.68 42.68
C PHE A 275 -15.15 -6.32 42.03
N PRO A 276 -16.28 -6.42 42.76
CA PRO A 276 -17.60 -6.16 42.23
C PRO A 276 -17.87 -4.66 42.25
N CYS A 277 -18.36 -4.09 41.14
CA CYS A 277 -18.97 -2.76 41.17
C CYS A 277 -20.44 -2.90 40.76
N ALA A 278 -21.29 -2.51 41.70
CA ALA A 278 -22.71 -2.76 41.74
C ALA A 278 -23.47 -2.16 40.54
N MET A 279 -24.39 -2.96 40.01
CA MET A 279 -25.53 -2.52 39.21
C MET A 279 -26.47 -1.68 40.08
N THR A 280 -26.75 -0.45 39.67
CA THR A 280 -27.98 0.25 40.08
C THR A 280 -29.02 0.12 38.97
N ARG A 281 -30.22 -0.22 39.43
CA ARG A 281 -31.39 -0.72 38.72
C ARG A 281 -32.05 0.30 37.80
N PHE A 282 -32.60 -0.22 36.71
CA PHE A 282 -33.78 0.28 36.01
C PHE A 282 -35.01 0.29 36.93
N VAL A 283 -35.75 1.39 36.90
CA VAL A 283 -37.21 1.43 36.85
C VAL A 283 -37.56 2.33 35.67
#